data_AF-A0AAF0F7I6-F1
#
_entry.id   AF-A0AAF0F7I6-F1
#
_cell.length_a   1.000
_cell.length_b   1.000
_cell.length_c   1.000
_cell.angle_alpha   90.00
_cell.angle_beta   90.00
_cell.angle_gamma   90.00
#
_symmetry.space_group_name_H-M   'P 1'
#
loop_
_entity.id
_entity.type
_entity.pdbx_description
1 polymer ?
#
loop_
_entity_poly.entity_id
_entity_poly.type
_entity_poly.pdbx_seq_one_letter_code
_entity_poly.pdbx_strand_id
1 'polypeptide(L)'
;MVVNVQSIDVLRGVPSYEVFLNEYLAKNKPVILPFELVKNWPAFTDLVDQDKVDWSSLTSRYGDHQVPVFMDKGEDACQREMLLTEAVNMIQKSNGRKPIYIKDWHLTRCARIDMLAINANDPLSRSLPYYTPFLFADDWMNNINPSAASTQDLPFAADAWLSTQQKAAVESDDFRFCYAGTQGSSTPLHRDGMMCN
;
A
#
# COMPACT_ATOMS: atom_id res chain seq x y z
N MET A 1 -2.53 -33.93 13.72
CA MET A 1 -1.23 -33.30 13.36
C MET A 1 -1.13 -32.04 14.18
N VAL A 2 -0.25 -31.99 15.19
CA VAL A 2 -0.08 -30.79 16.03
C VAL A 2 0.84 -29.86 15.27
N VAL A 3 0.29 -28.79 14.70
CA VAL A 3 1.11 -27.73 14.10
C VAL A 3 1.76 -26.99 15.28
N ASN A 4 3.06 -27.21 15.48
CA ASN A 4 3.83 -26.44 16.43
C ASN A 4 4.06 -25.06 15.82
N VAL A 5 3.17 -24.11 16.15
CA VAL A 5 3.29 -22.73 15.67
C VAL A 5 4.49 -22.11 16.37
N GLN A 6 5.61 -21.98 15.68
CA GLN A 6 6.71 -21.14 16.17
C GLN A 6 6.18 -19.73 16.38
N SER A 7 6.50 -19.14 17.54
CA SER A 7 6.20 -17.73 17.79
C SER A 7 6.86 -16.85 16.72
N ILE A 8 6.11 -15.91 16.16
CA ILE A 8 6.66 -14.91 15.23
C ILE A 8 7.47 -13.89 16.04
N ASP A 9 8.68 -13.58 15.57
CA ASP A 9 9.52 -12.57 16.22
C ASP A 9 8.92 -11.17 16.03
N VAL A 10 8.94 -10.37 17.09
CA VAL A 10 8.49 -8.96 17.08
C VAL A 10 9.67 -8.08 17.46
N LEU A 11 10.17 -7.30 16.51
CA LEU A 11 11.34 -6.45 16.73
C LEU A 11 10.95 -5.16 17.45
N ARG A 12 11.76 -4.78 18.46
CA ARG A 12 11.58 -3.51 19.20
C ARG A 12 12.24 -2.32 18.52
N GLY A 13 13.17 -2.56 17.60
CA GLY A 13 13.94 -1.52 16.91
C GLY A 13 14.15 -1.89 15.44
N VAL A 14 14.28 -0.88 14.59
CA VAL A 14 14.47 -1.07 13.16
C VAL A 14 15.85 -1.71 12.93
N PRO A 15 15.93 -2.92 12.33
CA PRO A 15 17.22 -3.55 12.07
C PRO A 15 17.96 -2.83 10.93
N SER A 16 19.28 -3.04 10.84
CA SER A 16 19.99 -2.75 9.59
C SER A 16 19.55 -3.74 8.49
N TYR A 17 19.76 -3.36 7.22
CA TYR A 17 19.48 -4.27 6.10
C TYR A 17 20.25 -5.59 6.23
N GLU A 18 21.53 -5.55 6.63
CA GLU A 18 22.35 -6.77 6.80
C GLU A 18 21.78 -7.72 7.86
N VAL A 19 21.30 -7.19 8.99
CA VAL A 19 20.66 -8.00 10.03
C VAL A 19 19.35 -8.57 9.51
N PHE A 20 18.52 -7.76 8.86
CA PHE A 20 17.25 -8.20 8.29
C PHE A 20 17.45 -9.30 7.23
N LEU A 21 18.43 -9.12 6.34
CA LEU A 21 18.80 -10.05 5.29
C LEU A 21 19.21 -11.40 5.87
N ASN A 22 20.21 -11.40 6.77
CA ASN A 22 20.82 -12.63 7.26
C ASN A 22 19.92 -13.38 8.25
N GLU A 23 19.14 -12.67 9.07
CA GLU A 23 18.34 -13.29 10.13
C GLU A 23 16.91 -13.64 9.74
N TYR A 24 16.35 -12.98 8.72
CA TYR A 24 14.94 -13.15 8.34
C TYR A 24 14.77 -13.47 6.87
N LEU A 25 15.23 -12.59 5.98
CA LEU A 25 14.94 -12.70 4.54
C LEU A 25 15.57 -13.96 3.92
N ALA A 26 16.88 -14.16 4.08
CA ALA A 26 17.59 -15.32 3.53
C ALA A 26 17.15 -16.65 4.16
N LYS A 27 16.64 -16.61 5.39
CA LYS A 27 16.13 -17.78 6.12
C LYS A 27 14.64 -18.04 5.85
N ASN A 28 13.96 -17.17 5.08
CA ASN A 28 12.52 -17.18 4.87
C ASN A 28 11.72 -17.26 6.19
N LYS A 29 12.16 -16.48 7.20
CA LYS A 29 11.57 -16.47 8.55
C LYS A 29 10.66 -15.25 8.71
N PRO A 30 9.38 -15.42 9.06
CA PRO A 30 8.46 -14.31 9.26
C PRO A 30 8.85 -13.48 10.49
N VAL A 31 8.66 -12.16 10.41
CA VAL A 31 8.98 -11.19 11.46
C VAL A 31 8.03 -9.99 11.42
N ILE A 32 7.68 -9.45 12.58
CA ILE A 32 6.95 -8.18 12.72
C ILE A 32 7.98 -7.06 12.94
N LEU A 33 8.01 -6.13 12.01
CA LEU A 33 8.87 -4.94 12.03
C LEU A 33 8.22 -3.82 12.87
N PRO A 34 9.01 -2.95 13.52
CA PRO A 34 8.47 -1.91 14.38
C PRO A 34 7.87 -0.76 13.57
N PHE A 35 6.88 -0.08 14.16
CA PHE A 35 6.23 1.10 13.58
C PHE A 35 7.21 2.22 13.18
N GLU A 36 8.34 2.33 13.88
CA GLU A 36 9.42 3.27 13.57
C GLU A 36 9.93 3.21 12.12
N LEU A 37 9.77 2.07 11.44
CA LEU A 37 10.13 1.91 10.03
C LEU A 37 9.22 2.74 9.10
N VAL A 38 7.98 2.98 9.52
CA VAL A 38 6.90 3.54 8.67
C VAL A 38 6.27 4.81 9.25
N LYS A 39 6.68 5.24 10.45
CA LYS A 39 6.08 6.37 11.19
C LYS A 39 5.98 7.70 10.42
N ASN A 40 6.82 7.90 9.41
CA ASN A 40 6.89 9.12 8.61
C ASN A 40 6.12 9.01 7.28
N TRP A 41 5.38 7.94 7.05
CA TRP A 41 4.55 7.84 5.85
C TRP A 41 3.42 8.87 5.90
N PRO A 42 3.15 9.57 4.79
CA PRO A 42 2.00 10.48 4.68
C PRO A 42 0.66 9.86 5.09
N ALA A 43 0.49 8.55 4.87
CA ALA A 43 -0.70 7.83 5.31
C ALA A 43 -0.89 7.83 6.84
N PHE A 44 0.19 7.82 7.62
CA PHE A 44 0.11 7.89 9.09
C PHE A 44 0.02 9.33 9.61
N THR A 45 0.51 10.31 8.87
CA THR A 45 0.49 11.72 9.29
C THR A 45 -0.77 12.46 8.84
N ASP A 46 -1.30 12.12 7.66
CA ASP A 46 -2.35 12.89 6.98
C ASP A 46 -3.70 12.17 6.94
N LEU A 47 -3.73 10.84 7.12
CA LEU A 47 -4.94 10.01 6.93
C LEU A 47 -5.38 9.27 8.20
N VAL A 48 -4.92 9.71 9.37
CA VAL A 48 -5.24 9.12 10.68
C VAL A 48 -5.82 10.19 11.61
N ASP A 49 -6.96 9.87 12.23
CA ASP A 49 -7.58 10.62 13.32
C ASP A 49 -7.85 9.68 14.51
N GLN A 50 -7.27 9.97 15.68
CA GLN A 50 -7.45 9.18 16.92
C GLN A 50 -7.26 7.65 16.72
N ASP A 51 -6.15 7.25 16.10
CA ASP A 51 -5.81 5.85 15.76
C ASP A 51 -6.80 5.16 14.80
N LYS A 52 -7.65 5.93 14.11
CA LYS A 52 -8.58 5.45 13.08
C LYS A 52 -8.29 6.14 11.77
N VAL A 53 -8.76 5.53 10.69
CA VAL A 53 -8.69 6.15 9.36
C VAL A 53 -9.52 7.42 9.35
N ASP A 54 -8.93 8.54 8.94
CA ASP A 54 -9.66 9.75 8.58
C ASP A 54 -10.25 9.59 7.17
N TRP A 55 -11.47 9.08 7.14
CA TRP A 55 -12.23 8.89 5.90
C TRP A 55 -12.50 10.20 5.15
N SER A 56 -12.55 11.33 5.85
CA SER A 56 -12.84 12.63 5.23
C SER A 56 -11.61 13.14 4.49
N SER A 57 -10.43 13.06 5.10
CA SER A 57 -9.16 13.39 4.44
C SER A 57 -8.85 12.41 3.30
N LEU A 58 -9.12 11.10 3.50
CA LEU A 58 -8.94 10.09 2.46
C LEU A 58 -9.80 10.37 1.22
N THR A 59 -11.10 10.65 1.41
CA THR A 59 -12.02 10.94 0.29
C THR A 59 -11.76 12.31 -0.33
N SER A 60 -11.40 13.32 0.45
CA SER A 60 -11.00 14.63 -0.10
C SER A 60 -9.79 14.51 -1.01
N ARG A 61 -8.87 13.58 -0.70
CA ARG A 61 -7.62 13.43 -1.44
C ARG A 61 -7.73 12.48 -2.63
N TYR A 62 -8.38 11.35 -2.47
CA TYR A 62 -8.39 10.26 -3.46
C TYR A 62 -9.80 9.82 -3.88
N GLY A 63 -10.82 10.60 -3.55
CA GLY A 63 -12.23 10.21 -3.68
C GLY A 63 -12.70 9.89 -5.10
N ASP A 64 -11.97 10.37 -6.11
CA ASP A 64 -12.16 10.17 -7.54
C ASP A 64 -11.44 8.93 -8.09
N HIS A 65 -10.60 8.27 -7.30
CA HIS A 65 -9.96 7.03 -7.71
C HIS A 65 -10.99 5.91 -7.86
N GLN A 66 -10.87 5.15 -8.94
CA GLN A 66 -11.60 3.89 -9.11
C GLN A 66 -10.93 2.81 -8.26
N VAL A 67 -11.72 2.16 -7.40
CA VAL A 67 -11.21 1.17 -6.45
C VAL A 67 -11.94 -0.17 -6.58
N PRO A 68 -11.24 -1.31 -6.46
CA PRO A 68 -11.88 -2.61 -6.39
C PRO A 68 -12.50 -2.82 -5.00
N VAL A 69 -13.80 -3.04 -4.95
CA VAL A 69 -14.56 -3.28 -3.72
C VAL A 69 -15.16 -4.68 -3.74
N PHE A 70 -14.85 -5.44 -2.71
CA PHE A 70 -15.41 -6.75 -2.42
C PHE A 70 -16.46 -6.60 -1.33
N MET A 71 -17.65 -7.12 -1.61
CA MET A 71 -18.75 -7.22 -0.65
C MET A 71 -19.06 -8.68 -0.38
N ASP A 72 -19.55 -8.95 0.83
CA ASP A 72 -19.93 -10.29 1.30
C ASP A 72 -18.72 -11.25 1.48
N LYS A 73 -18.98 -12.51 1.84
CA LYS A 73 -17.94 -13.54 2.12
C LYS A 73 -18.08 -14.70 1.15
N GLY A 74 -16.96 -15.33 0.80
CA GLY A 74 -16.94 -16.63 0.10
C GLY A 74 -17.12 -16.52 -1.41
N GLU A 75 -17.68 -17.56 -2.03
CA GLU A 75 -17.89 -17.67 -3.49
C GLU A 75 -18.88 -16.62 -4.04
N ASP A 76 -19.70 -16.01 -3.17
CA ASP A 76 -20.64 -14.94 -3.51
C ASP A 76 -20.03 -13.53 -3.46
N ALA A 77 -18.71 -13.42 -3.28
CA ALA A 77 -18.02 -12.14 -3.23
C ALA A 77 -18.17 -11.40 -4.57
N CYS A 78 -19.03 -10.39 -4.60
CA CYS A 78 -19.18 -9.54 -5.77
C CYS A 78 -18.08 -8.47 -5.74
N GLN A 79 -17.11 -8.60 -6.66
CA GLN A 79 -16.17 -7.54 -6.96
C GLN A 79 -16.84 -6.48 -7.82
N ARG A 80 -16.72 -5.21 -7.42
CA ARG A 80 -17.13 -4.07 -8.24
C ARG A 80 -16.06 -3.00 -8.22
N GLU A 81 -15.83 -2.40 -9.37
CA GLU A 81 -15.09 -1.15 -9.46
C GLU A 81 -16.06 0.01 -9.20
N MET A 82 -15.69 0.93 -8.32
CA MET A 82 -16.48 2.12 -7.99
C MET A 82 -15.58 3.25 -7.49
N LEU A 83 -16.11 4.46 -7.38
CA LEU A 83 -15.34 5.58 -6.83
C LEU A 83 -15.03 5.32 -5.35
N LEU A 84 -13.84 5.73 -4.90
CA LEU A 84 -13.47 5.64 -3.49
C LEU A 84 -14.49 6.34 -2.60
N THR A 85 -15.04 7.49 -3.03
CA THR A 85 -16.09 8.20 -2.29
C THR A 85 -17.33 7.33 -2.08
N GLU A 86 -17.74 6.55 -3.08
CA GLU A 86 -18.88 5.63 -2.99
C GLU A 86 -18.57 4.47 -2.04
N ALA A 87 -17.37 3.89 -2.15
CA ALA A 87 -16.91 2.82 -1.28
C ALA A 87 -16.86 3.25 0.19
N VAL A 88 -16.30 4.42 0.49
CA VAL A 88 -16.24 4.98 1.85
C VAL A 88 -17.62 5.28 2.40
N ASN A 89 -18.52 5.85 1.58
CA ASN A 89 -19.92 6.04 1.97
C ASN A 89 -20.60 4.71 2.35
N MET A 90 -20.31 3.62 1.63
CA MET A 90 -20.82 2.29 1.97
C MET A 90 -20.23 1.76 3.29
N ILE A 91 -18.92 1.89 3.49
CA ILE A 91 -18.23 1.54 4.73
C ILE A 91 -18.90 2.24 5.92
N GLN A 92 -19.04 3.57 5.85
CA GLN A 92 -19.62 4.38 6.91
C GLN A 92 -21.10 4.05 7.17
N LYS A 93 -21.91 3.88 6.12
CA LYS A 93 -23.33 3.52 6.24
C LYS A 93 -23.54 2.10 6.77
N SER A 94 -22.64 1.18 6.47
CA SER A 94 -22.73 -0.20 6.96
C SER A 94 -22.62 -0.27 8.49
N ASN A 95 -21.91 0.69 9.09
CA ASN A 95 -21.58 0.72 10.51
C ASN A 95 -21.05 -0.63 11.03
N GLY A 96 -20.19 -1.28 10.22
CA GLY A 96 -19.58 -2.57 10.55
C GLY A 96 -20.51 -3.80 10.46
N ARG A 97 -21.77 -3.64 10.02
CA ARG A 97 -22.72 -4.75 9.92
C ARG A 97 -22.48 -5.66 8.72
N LYS A 98 -21.80 -5.16 7.70
CA LYS A 98 -21.46 -5.91 6.48
C LYS A 98 -19.95 -5.79 6.21
N PRO A 99 -19.28 -6.89 5.82
CA PRO A 99 -17.91 -6.83 5.37
C PRO A 99 -17.86 -6.11 4.02
N ILE A 100 -17.14 -4.99 4.00
CA ILE A 100 -16.82 -4.23 2.79
C ILE A 100 -15.30 -4.13 2.76
N TYR A 101 -14.70 -4.49 1.64
CA TYR A 101 -13.27 -4.61 1.52
C TYR A 101 -12.76 -4.00 0.22
N ILE A 102 -12.10 -2.85 0.33
CA ILE A 102 -11.27 -2.31 -0.72
C ILE A 102 -9.96 -3.12 -0.70
N LYS A 103 -9.69 -3.82 -1.80
CA LYS A 103 -8.57 -4.76 -1.91
C LYS A 103 -7.85 -4.54 -3.24
N ASP A 104 -6.54 -4.68 -3.23
CA ASP A 104 -5.68 -4.55 -4.42
C ASP A 104 -5.80 -3.18 -5.11
N TRP A 105 -6.04 -2.11 -4.32
CA TRP A 105 -6.09 -0.75 -4.85
C TRP A 105 -4.67 -0.24 -5.09
N HIS A 106 -4.35 0.06 -6.35
CA HIS A 106 -3.06 0.64 -6.77
C HIS A 106 -2.92 2.13 -6.43
N LEU A 107 -3.13 2.51 -5.17
CA LEU A 107 -3.15 3.90 -4.72
C LEU A 107 -1.87 4.66 -5.10
N THR A 108 -0.70 4.04 -4.96
CA THR A 108 0.58 4.69 -5.25
C THR A 108 0.77 4.90 -6.75
N ARG A 109 0.28 4.00 -7.61
CA ARG A 109 0.20 4.24 -9.07
C ARG A 109 -0.73 5.38 -9.41
N CYS A 110 -1.96 5.37 -8.89
CA CYS A 110 -2.92 6.44 -9.15
C CYS A 110 -2.36 7.80 -8.74
N ALA A 111 -1.81 7.92 -7.53
CA ALA A 111 -1.18 9.16 -7.05
C ALA A 111 -0.03 9.64 -7.96
N ARG A 112 0.79 8.73 -8.50
CA ARG A 112 1.86 9.10 -9.46
C ARG A 112 1.31 9.59 -10.79
N ILE A 113 0.29 8.92 -11.32
CA ILE A 113 -0.38 9.36 -12.55
C ILE A 113 -0.92 10.77 -12.35
N ASP A 114 -1.51 11.05 -11.20
CA ASP A 114 -2.03 12.37 -10.84
C ASP A 114 -0.93 13.43 -10.78
N MET A 115 0.23 13.10 -10.18
CA MET A 115 1.41 13.99 -10.16
C MET A 115 1.94 14.32 -11.58
N LEU A 116 1.86 13.37 -12.51
CA LEU A 116 2.40 13.53 -13.87
C LEU A 116 1.40 14.16 -14.85
N ALA A 117 0.11 13.95 -14.63
CA ALA A 117 -0.94 14.45 -15.52
C ALA A 117 -1.15 15.96 -15.40
N ILE A 118 -0.59 16.59 -14.37
CA ILE A 118 -0.99 17.93 -13.94
C ILE A 118 0.24 18.77 -13.54
N ASN A 119 0.21 20.07 -13.81
CA ASN A 119 1.28 20.99 -13.40
C ASN A 119 1.47 20.94 -11.87
N ALA A 120 2.71 21.05 -11.39
CA ALA A 120 3.07 20.90 -9.97
C ALA A 120 2.33 21.85 -8.97
N ASN A 121 1.64 22.88 -9.47
CA ASN A 121 0.87 23.84 -8.66
C ASN A 121 -0.65 23.57 -8.66
N ASP A 122 -1.10 22.48 -9.29
CA ASP A 122 -2.51 22.13 -9.32
C ASP A 122 -2.91 21.36 -8.05
N PRO A 123 -4.06 21.70 -7.42
CA PRO A 123 -4.58 20.99 -6.25
C PRO A 123 -4.84 19.49 -6.46
N LEU A 124 -4.87 19.01 -7.71
CA LEU A 124 -4.97 17.59 -8.05
C LEU A 124 -3.61 16.86 -8.06
N SER A 125 -2.48 17.57 -7.91
CA SER A 125 -1.17 16.94 -7.72
C SER A 125 -1.09 16.33 -6.31
N ARG A 126 -1.10 15.00 -6.23
CA ARG A 126 -1.19 14.26 -4.96
C ARG A 126 0.16 13.68 -4.58
N SER A 127 0.67 13.98 -3.39
CA SER A 127 1.86 13.25 -2.90
C SER A 127 1.53 11.77 -2.65
N LEU A 128 2.57 10.94 -2.70
CA LEU A 128 2.46 9.51 -2.44
C LEU A 128 1.95 9.27 -1.00
N PRO A 129 1.12 8.24 -0.78
CA PRO A 129 0.63 7.89 0.56
C PRO A 129 1.73 7.26 1.44
N TYR A 130 2.72 6.63 0.84
CA TYR A 130 3.83 5.98 1.51
C TYR A 130 4.98 5.76 0.53
N TYR A 131 6.11 5.35 1.08
CA TYR A 131 7.33 5.04 0.34
C TYR A 131 7.83 3.64 0.72
N THR A 132 8.53 2.97 -0.18
CA THR A 132 9.05 1.62 0.07
C THR A 132 10.14 1.66 1.15
N PRO A 133 9.98 1.03 2.33
CA PRO A 133 11.01 1.11 3.37
C PRO A 133 12.38 0.60 2.88
N PHE A 134 13.47 1.16 3.41
CA PHE A 134 14.83 0.83 2.95
C PHE A 134 15.16 -0.67 3.02
N LEU A 135 14.52 -1.41 3.93
CA LEU A 135 14.68 -2.87 4.05
C LEU A 135 14.18 -3.64 2.82
N PHE A 136 13.34 -3.03 2.00
CA PHE A 136 12.72 -3.59 0.80
C PHE A 136 13.07 -2.81 -0.47
N ALA A 137 14.05 -1.90 -0.39
CA ALA A 137 14.37 -0.97 -1.47
C ALA A 137 15.11 -1.60 -2.66
N ASP A 138 15.43 -2.90 -2.61
CA ASP A 138 15.95 -3.62 -3.78
C ASP A 138 14.90 -3.69 -4.90
N ASP A 139 13.61 -3.78 -4.51
CA ASP A 139 12.39 -3.67 -5.32
C ASP A 139 12.51 -4.02 -6.82
N TRP A 140 13.12 -5.19 -7.06
CA TRP A 140 13.54 -5.66 -8.38
C TRP A 140 12.40 -5.76 -9.41
N MET A 141 11.14 -5.89 -8.96
CA MET A 141 9.98 -5.97 -9.84
C MET A 141 9.43 -4.59 -10.26
N ASN A 142 9.74 -3.52 -9.53
CA ASN A 142 9.34 -2.15 -9.89
C ASN A 142 10.44 -1.42 -10.72
N ASN A 143 11.36 -2.17 -11.34
CA ASN A 143 12.34 -1.72 -12.35
C ASN A 143 13.25 -0.56 -11.95
N ILE A 144 13.80 -0.55 -10.73
CA ILE A 144 14.72 0.52 -10.29
C ILE A 144 15.90 0.69 -11.26
N ASN A 145 16.10 1.90 -11.81
CA ASN A 145 17.42 2.32 -12.27
C ASN A 145 18.16 2.97 -11.08
N PRO A 146 19.29 2.41 -10.64
CA PRO A 146 20.04 2.94 -9.48
C PRO A 146 20.61 4.34 -9.71
N SER A 147 20.48 4.90 -10.92
CA SER A 147 20.94 6.25 -11.27
C SER A 147 19.99 7.37 -10.80
N ALA A 148 18.80 7.06 -10.28
CA ALA A 148 17.90 8.10 -9.76
C ALA A 148 18.35 8.55 -8.36
N ALA A 149 18.58 9.86 -8.21
CA ALA A 149 18.91 10.45 -6.93
C ALA A 149 17.66 10.57 -6.05
N SER A 150 17.71 10.05 -4.83
CA SER A 150 16.67 10.24 -3.81
C SER A 150 16.46 11.73 -3.52
N THR A 151 15.22 12.13 -3.33
CA THR A 151 14.85 13.51 -2.95
C THR A 151 14.20 13.53 -1.58
N GLN A 152 13.95 14.72 -1.03
CA GLN A 152 13.21 14.85 0.23
C GLN A 152 11.80 14.25 0.14
N ASP A 153 11.15 14.41 -1.01
CA ASP A 153 9.80 13.90 -1.26
C ASP A 153 9.78 12.43 -1.68
N LEU A 154 10.91 11.86 -2.10
CA LEU A 154 11.06 10.47 -2.56
C LEU A 154 12.37 9.91 -2.02
N PRO A 155 12.38 9.45 -0.75
CA PRO A 155 13.60 9.14 -0.01
C PRO A 155 14.32 7.86 -0.52
N PHE A 156 13.73 7.09 -1.43
CA PHE A 156 14.29 5.85 -1.95
C PHE A 156 14.48 5.90 -3.47
N ALA A 157 15.57 5.32 -3.95
CA ALA A 157 15.95 5.35 -5.37
C ALA A 157 14.88 4.73 -6.29
N ALA A 158 14.16 3.70 -5.83
CA ALA A 158 13.01 3.13 -6.53
C ALA A 158 11.92 4.18 -6.80
N ASP A 159 11.51 4.86 -5.73
CA ASP A 159 10.44 5.85 -5.76
C ASP A 159 10.85 7.09 -6.58
N ALA A 160 12.10 7.54 -6.41
CA ALA A 160 12.68 8.64 -7.18
C ALA A 160 12.87 8.29 -8.67
N TRP A 161 13.22 7.05 -8.99
CA TRP A 161 13.31 6.61 -10.38
C TRP A 161 11.93 6.57 -11.03
N LEU A 162 10.94 5.97 -10.37
CA LEU A 162 9.57 5.85 -10.87
C LEU A 162 8.95 7.24 -11.15
N SER A 163 9.24 8.26 -10.35
CA SER A 163 8.73 9.62 -10.59
C SER A 163 9.34 10.29 -11.83
N THR A 164 10.47 9.80 -12.34
CA THR A 164 11.13 10.35 -13.55
C THR A 164 10.71 9.64 -14.84
N GLN A 165 9.89 8.59 -14.74
CA GLN A 165 9.47 7.81 -15.89
C GLN A 165 8.33 8.49 -16.66
N GLN A 166 8.29 8.25 -17.98
CA GLN A 166 7.20 8.72 -18.84
C GLN A 166 5.89 8.01 -18.46
N LYS A 167 4.76 8.66 -18.75
CA LYS A 167 3.40 8.16 -18.43
C LYS A 167 3.19 6.67 -18.72
N ALA A 168 3.66 6.16 -19.87
CA ALA A 168 3.53 4.75 -20.24
C ALA A 168 4.24 3.77 -19.28
N ALA A 169 5.37 4.16 -18.69
CA ALA A 169 6.09 3.36 -17.69
C ALA A 169 5.53 3.53 -16.27
N VAL A 170 4.66 4.52 -16.05
CA VAL A 170 3.94 4.75 -14.78
C VAL A 170 2.56 4.10 -14.83
N GLU A 171 2.05 3.85 -16.03
CA GLU A 171 0.84 3.07 -16.29
C GLU A 171 1.08 1.55 -16.23
N SER A 172 2.32 1.05 -16.15
CA SER A 172 2.54 -0.36 -15.81
C SER A 172 2.11 -0.63 -14.37
N ASP A 173 1.67 -1.85 -14.09
CA ASP A 173 1.27 -2.24 -12.74
C ASP A 173 2.41 -2.00 -11.74
N ASP A 174 2.07 -1.49 -10.55
CA ASP A 174 2.97 -1.52 -9.40
C ASP A 174 2.59 -2.66 -8.47
N PHE A 175 3.60 -3.29 -7.86
CA PHE A 175 3.40 -4.37 -6.89
C PHE A 175 3.05 -3.81 -5.49
N ARG A 176 2.24 -2.74 -5.48
CA ARG A 176 1.95 -1.90 -4.32
C ARG A 176 0.45 -1.70 -4.21
N PHE A 177 -0.10 -2.29 -3.15
CA PHE A 177 -1.54 -2.32 -2.93
C PHE A 177 -1.90 -1.59 -1.64
N CYS A 178 -3.03 -0.91 -1.67
CA CYS A 178 -3.70 -0.36 -0.49
C CYS A 178 -4.93 -1.21 -0.19
N TYR A 179 -5.17 -1.41 1.11
CA TYR A 179 -6.28 -2.19 1.63
C TYR A 179 -7.02 -1.35 2.66
N ALA A 180 -8.36 -1.33 2.57
CA ALA A 180 -9.21 -0.66 3.54
C ALA A 180 -10.52 -1.43 3.67
N GLY A 181 -11.07 -1.57 4.88
CA GLY A 181 -12.31 -2.32 5.03
C GLY A 181 -12.89 -2.29 6.42
N THR A 182 -14.07 -2.88 6.55
CA THR A 182 -14.77 -3.03 7.82
C THR A 182 -14.36 -4.31 8.54
N GLN A 183 -14.60 -4.36 9.84
CA GLN A 183 -14.43 -5.57 10.63
C GLN A 183 -15.15 -6.76 9.96
N GLY A 184 -14.43 -7.89 9.86
CA GLY A 184 -14.96 -9.11 9.26
C GLY A 184 -14.69 -9.26 7.76
N SER A 185 -14.07 -8.27 7.10
CA SER A 185 -13.40 -8.49 5.82
C SER A 185 -12.16 -9.38 5.99
N SER A 186 -11.80 -10.13 4.96
CA SER A 186 -10.64 -11.02 4.99
C SER A 186 -10.19 -11.38 3.58
N THR A 187 -8.89 -11.61 3.41
CA THR A 187 -8.35 -12.38 2.29
C THR A 187 -8.17 -13.83 2.73
N PRO A 188 -8.74 -14.83 2.00
CA PRO A 188 -8.54 -16.24 2.31
C PRO A 188 -7.07 -16.66 2.28
N LEU A 189 -6.78 -17.85 2.81
CA LEU A 189 -5.45 -18.44 2.73
C LEU A 189 -5.01 -18.54 1.27
N HIS A 190 -3.86 -17.93 0.96
CA HIS A 190 -3.26 -17.95 -0.36
C HIS A 190 -1.74 -17.96 -0.23
N ARG A 191 -1.08 -18.17 -1.37
CA ARG A 191 0.33 -17.85 -1.56
C ARG A 191 0.37 -16.62 -2.47
N ASP A 192 1.25 -15.68 -2.19
CA ASP A 192 1.51 -14.57 -3.09
C ASP A 192 1.82 -15.10 -4.49
N GLY A 193 1.16 -14.55 -5.50
CA GLY A 193 1.37 -14.97 -6.88
C GLY A 193 2.80 -14.62 -7.33
N MET A 194 3.49 -15.57 -7.96
CA MET A 194 4.59 -15.24 -8.86
C MET A 194 3.99 -15.04 -10.25
N MET A 195 4.20 -13.88 -10.86
CA MET A 195 3.88 -13.71 -12.28
C MET A 195 4.94 -14.47 -13.09
N CYS A 196 4.54 -15.59 -13.70
CA CYS A 196 5.27 -16.15 -14.83
C CYS A 196 5.03 -15.21 -16.02
N ASN A 197 6.10 -14.62 -16.57
CA ASN A 197 6.06 -14.04 -17.92
C ASN A 197 5.81 -15.14 -18.96
#